data_AF-A0A416X0Y8-F1
#
_entry.id   AF-A0A416X0Y8-F1
#
_cell.length_a   1.000
_cell.length_b   1.000
_cell.length_c   1.000
_cell.angle_alpha   90.00
_cell.angle_beta   90.00
_cell.angle_gamma   90.00
#
_symmetry.space_group_name_H-M   'P 1'
#
loop_
_entity.id
_entity.type
_entity.pdbx_description
1 polymer ?
#
loop_
_entity_poly.entity_id
_entity_poly.type
_entity_poly.pdbx_seq_one_letter_code
_entity_poly.pdbx_strand_id
1 'polypeptide(L)'
;MNTINREELKVRLITEGYADQYGFEQTIDRLINFDGKPGEMLKTWMKTGEISEFEAIQGIDVTFLRNKLRMKDPAIIIAYAMLLADPQSNGMYLKRLAESRIIYHSDKEID
;
A
#
# COMPACT_ATOMS: atom_id res chain seq x y z
N MET A 1 -13.30 -12.28 17.60
CA MET A 1 -12.42 -11.41 16.78
C MET A 1 -11.78 -12.30 15.72
N ASN A 2 -12.06 -12.07 14.45
CA ASN A 2 -11.34 -12.74 13.37
C ASN A 2 -10.01 -12.00 13.18
N THR A 3 -9.01 -12.47 13.90
CA THR A 3 -7.61 -12.06 13.74
C THR A 3 -7.12 -12.61 12.41
N ILE A 4 -6.48 -11.77 11.59
CA ILE A 4 -5.86 -12.23 10.33
C ILE A 4 -4.78 -13.25 10.69
N ASN A 5 -4.79 -14.41 10.04
CA ASN A 5 -3.75 -15.41 10.22
C ASN A 5 -2.45 -14.94 9.56
N ARG A 6 -1.34 -14.95 10.31
CA ARG A 6 -0.03 -14.49 9.85
C ARG A 6 0.47 -15.24 8.62
N GLU A 7 0.39 -16.57 8.66
CA GLU A 7 0.85 -17.43 7.56
C GLU A 7 -0.02 -17.26 6.31
N GLU A 8 -1.33 -17.09 6.50
CA GLU A 8 -2.24 -16.79 5.39
C GLU A 8 -1.89 -15.45 4.71
N LEU A 9 -1.64 -14.40 5.51
CA LEU A 9 -1.18 -13.12 4.99
C LEU A 9 0.16 -13.24 4.28
N LYS A 10 1.12 -13.99 4.85
CA LYS A 10 2.43 -14.24 4.23
C LYS A 10 2.28 -14.88 2.84
N VAL A 11 1.52 -15.96 2.74
CA VAL A 11 1.24 -16.66 1.47
C VAL A 11 0.56 -15.73 0.47
N ARG A 12 -0.41 -14.92 0.92
CA ARG A 12 -1.11 -13.98 0.05
C ARG A 12 -0.17 -12.91 -0.50
N LEU A 13 0.68 -12.31 0.34
CA LEU A 13 1.68 -11.33 -0.09
C LEU A 13 2.67 -11.92 -1.11
N ILE A 14 3.11 -13.16 -0.93
CA ILE A 14 3.97 -13.84 -1.90
C ILE A 14 3.23 -14.04 -3.23
N THR A 15 1.94 -14.40 -3.18
CA THR A 15 1.09 -14.57 -4.37
C THR A 15 0.90 -13.26 -5.13
N GLU A 16 0.79 -12.14 -4.41
CA GLU A 16 0.81 -10.80 -4.99
C GLU A 16 2.18 -10.43 -5.58
N GLY A 17 3.22 -11.26 -5.43
CA GLY A 17 4.55 -11.04 -5.97
C GLY A 17 5.43 -10.14 -5.11
N TYR A 18 5.25 -10.16 -3.78
CA TYR A 18 6.24 -9.66 -2.84
C TYR A 18 7.30 -10.75 -2.61
N ALA A 19 8.58 -10.36 -2.64
CA ALA A 19 9.67 -11.28 -2.37
C ALA A 19 9.87 -11.43 -0.86
N ASP A 20 10.10 -12.67 -0.40
CA ASP A 20 10.50 -12.95 0.98
C ASP A 20 11.97 -12.52 1.18
N GLN A 21 12.15 -11.22 1.42
CA GLN A 21 13.42 -10.55 1.58
C GLN A 21 13.49 -9.83 2.93
N TYR A 22 14.66 -9.27 3.24
CA TYR A 22 14.85 -8.46 4.44
C TYR A 22 13.77 -7.36 4.54
N GLY A 23 13.06 -7.30 5.67
CA GLY A 23 11.93 -6.36 5.86
C GLY A 23 10.54 -6.97 5.66
N PHE A 24 10.44 -8.18 5.12
CA PHE A 24 9.15 -8.80 4.77
C PHE A 24 8.33 -9.17 6.02
N GLU A 25 8.97 -9.81 7.01
CA GLU A 25 8.31 -10.15 8.28
C GLU A 25 7.85 -8.90 9.05
N GLN A 26 8.63 -7.81 9.03
CA GLN A 26 8.23 -6.53 9.61
C GLN A 26 7.01 -5.92 8.91
N THR A 27 6.89 -6.14 7.59
CA THR A 27 5.73 -5.69 6.81
C THR A 27 4.48 -6.48 7.20
N ILE A 28 4.61 -7.80 7.37
CA ILE A 28 3.54 -8.68 7.87
C ILE A 28 3.10 -8.24 9.27
N ASP A 29 4.04 -8.05 10.19
CA ASP A 29 3.76 -7.61 11.55
C ASP A 29 3.08 -6.24 11.56
N ARG A 30 3.51 -5.30 10.71
CA ARG A 30 2.88 -3.98 10.58
C ARG A 30 1.44 -4.08 10.09
N LEU A 31 1.18 -4.90 9.07
CA LEU A 31 -0.15 -5.10 8.49
C LEU A 31 -1.13 -5.70 9.50
N ILE A 32 -0.72 -6.76 10.21
CA ILE A 32 -1.59 -7.46 11.18
C ILE A 32 -1.96 -6.55 12.36
N ASN A 33 -1.08 -5.60 12.69
CA ASN A 33 -1.30 -4.65 13.77
C ASN A 33 -2.06 -3.38 13.34
N PHE A 34 -2.51 -3.28 12.09
CA PHE A 34 -3.38 -2.17 11.69
C PHE A 34 -4.75 -2.26 12.36
N ASP A 35 -5.17 -1.15 12.95
CA ASP A 35 -6.50 -0.94 13.51
C ASP A 35 -7.31 0.04 12.64
N GLY A 36 -8.56 0.29 13.05
CA GLY A 36 -9.48 1.19 12.33
C GLY A 36 -9.66 0.85 10.84
N LYS A 37 -9.79 1.89 10.01
CA LYS A 37 -10.07 1.76 8.58
C LYS A 37 -9.01 0.96 7.80
N PRO A 38 -7.69 1.13 8.03
CA PRO A 38 -6.68 0.29 7.37
C PRO A 38 -6.80 -1.18 7.75
N GLY A 39 -7.08 -1.50 9.02
CA GLY A 39 -7.29 -2.87 9.47
C GLY A 39 -8.55 -3.51 8.88
N GLU A 40 -9.63 -2.74 8.73
CA GLU A 40 -10.86 -3.17 8.05
C GLU A 40 -10.63 -3.43 6.55
N MET A 41 -9.91 -2.53 5.88
CA MET A 41 -9.54 -2.69 4.48
C MET A 41 -8.68 -3.93 4.25
N LEU A 42 -7.72 -4.19 5.15
CA LEU A 42 -6.90 -5.40 5.11
C LEU A 42 -7.74 -6.67 5.24
N LYS A 43 -8.71 -6.70 6.17
CA LYS A 43 -9.60 -7.85 6.35
C LYS A 43 -10.48 -8.08 5.13
N THR A 44 -11.01 -7.02 4.53
CA THR A 44 -11.80 -7.10 3.29
C THR A 44 -10.95 -7.67 2.16
N TRP A 45 -9.76 -7.11 1.95
CA TRP A 45 -8.84 -7.57 0.91
C TRP A 45 -8.43 -9.04 1.10
N MET A 46 -8.13 -9.48 2.34
CA MET A 46 -7.85 -10.89 2.62
C MET A 46 -9.03 -11.80 2.26
N LYS A 47 -10.27 -11.33 2.44
CA LYS A 47 -11.49 -12.10 2.18
C LYS A 47 -11.89 -12.12 0.70
N THR A 48 -11.77 -10.99 0.00
CA THR A 48 -12.33 -10.81 -1.35
C THR A 48 -11.27 -10.71 -2.44
N GLY A 49 -10.04 -10.37 -2.08
CA GLY A 49 -8.99 -9.97 -3.02
C GLY A 49 -9.11 -8.53 -3.52
N GLU A 50 -10.03 -7.73 -2.98
CA GLU A 50 -10.28 -6.36 -3.40
C GLU A 50 -10.12 -5.38 -2.23
N ILE A 51 -9.50 -4.23 -2.49
CA ILE A 51 -9.44 -3.11 -1.54
C ILE A 51 -10.61 -2.14 -1.76
N SER A 52 -11.07 -1.53 -0.67
CA SER A 52 -12.09 -0.48 -0.73
C SER A 52 -11.48 0.86 -1.18
N GLU A 53 -12.25 1.65 -1.91
CA GLU A 53 -11.93 3.04 -2.20
C GLU A 53 -11.92 3.90 -0.93
N PHE A 54 -11.15 4.99 -0.93
CA PHE A 54 -11.13 5.96 0.16
C PHE A 54 -11.05 7.40 -0.36
N GLU A 55 -11.61 8.34 0.40
CA GLU A 55 -11.57 9.77 0.08
C GLU A 55 -10.13 10.28 0.00
N ALA A 56 -9.84 11.12 -0.99
CA ALA A 56 -8.49 11.61 -1.21
C ALA A 56 -7.95 12.38 0.02
N ILE A 57 -6.85 11.92 0.58
CA ILE A 57 -6.14 12.58 1.68
C ILE A 57 -4.96 13.34 1.08
N GLN A 58 -4.95 14.67 1.24
CA GLN A 58 -3.97 15.54 0.55
C GLN A 58 -3.97 15.37 -0.97
N GLY A 59 -5.11 14.99 -1.57
CA GLY A 59 -5.22 14.71 -3.00
C GLY A 59 -4.65 13.35 -3.42
N ILE A 60 -4.48 12.42 -2.48
CA ILE A 60 -4.03 11.04 -2.73
C ILE A 60 -5.15 10.08 -2.38
N ASP A 61 -5.60 9.31 -3.38
CA ASP A 61 -6.59 8.23 -3.28
C ASP A 61 -6.01 6.91 -3.84
N VAL A 62 -6.83 5.84 -3.85
CA VAL A 62 -6.44 4.54 -4.44
C VAL A 62 -6.00 4.70 -5.90
N THR A 63 -6.72 5.52 -6.67
CA THR A 63 -6.43 5.77 -8.08
C THR A 63 -5.05 6.39 -8.27
N PHE A 64 -4.67 7.37 -7.46
CA PHE A 64 -3.33 7.96 -7.46
C PHE A 64 -2.27 6.90 -7.16
N LEU A 65 -2.45 6.15 -6.07
CA LEU A 65 -1.45 5.16 -5.62
C LEU A 65 -1.27 4.03 -6.66
N ARG A 66 -2.36 3.57 -7.27
CA ARG A 66 -2.32 2.52 -8.30
C ARG A 66 -1.76 3.05 -9.62
N ASN A 67 -2.18 4.23 -10.08
CA ASN A 67 -1.80 4.70 -11.42
C ASN A 67 -0.46 5.44 -11.44
N LYS A 68 -0.18 6.27 -10.44
CA LYS A 68 1.06 7.08 -10.38
C LYS A 68 2.20 6.32 -9.72
N LEU A 69 1.90 5.55 -8.66
CA LEU A 69 2.91 4.78 -7.92
C LEU A 69 2.91 3.28 -8.23
N ARG A 70 2.04 2.79 -9.11
CA ARG A 70 1.95 1.36 -9.49
C ARG A 70 1.95 0.44 -8.26
N MET A 71 1.32 0.89 -7.17
CA MET A 71 1.26 0.14 -5.94
C MET A 71 0.28 -1.02 -6.09
N LYS A 72 0.66 -2.18 -5.56
CA LYS A 72 -0.23 -3.31 -5.35
C LYS A 72 -1.07 -3.06 -4.10
N ASP A 73 -2.16 -3.80 -3.97
CA ASP A 73 -3.15 -3.62 -2.90
C ASP A 73 -2.56 -3.60 -1.48
N PRO A 74 -1.61 -4.48 -1.10
CA PRO A 74 -0.99 -4.39 0.23
C PRO A 74 -0.22 -3.08 0.46
N ALA A 75 0.47 -2.57 -0.57
CA ALA A 75 1.17 -1.28 -0.48
C ALA A 75 0.18 -0.11 -0.41
N ILE A 76 -0.98 -0.22 -1.06
CA ILE A 76 -2.04 0.80 -0.97
C ILE A 76 -2.59 0.85 0.46
N ILE A 77 -2.85 -0.30 1.09
CA ILE A 77 -3.31 -0.37 2.49
C ILE A 77 -2.28 0.28 3.43
N ILE A 78 -0.99 0.01 3.23
CA ILE A 78 0.09 0.63 4.01
C ILE A 78 0.14 2.14 3.80
N ALA A 79 0.08 2.59 2.54
CA ALA A 79 0.07 4.01 2.22
C ALA A 79 -1.14 4.72 2.84
N TYR A 80 -2.31 4.08 2.86
CA TYR A 80 -3.50 4.60 3.52
C TYR A 80 -3.29 4.75 5.03
N ALA A 81 -2.72 3.73 5.70
CA ALA A 81 -2.37 3.82 7.11
C ALA A 81 -1.38 4.96 7.40
N MET A 82 -0.37 5.16 6.53
CA MET A 82 0.58 6.27 6.64
C MET A 82 -0.12 7.63 6.47
N LEU A 83 -1.00 7.77 5.49
CA LEU A 83 -1.76 9.00 5.24
C LEU A 83 -2.66 9.38 6.41
N LEU A 84 -3.26 8.40 7.09
CA LEU A 84 -4.06 8.67 8.30
C LEU A 84 -3.19 9.09 9.50
N ALA A 85 -1.97 8.54 9.61
CA ALA A 85 -1.07 8.84 10.73
C ALA A 85 -0.45 10.24 10.66
N ASP A 86 0.01 10.66 9.47
CA ASP A 86 0.50 12.02 9.21
C ASP A 86 0.16 12.41 7.76
N PRO A 87 -1.01 13.03 7.53
CA PRO A 87 -1.45 13.39 6.18
C PRO A 87 -0.46 14.29 5.44
N GLN A 88 0.12 15.28 6.12
CA GLN A 88 0.94 16.31 5.50
C GLN A 88 2.28 15.73 5.05
N SER A 89 3.03 15.11 5.96
CA SER A 89 4.36 14.60 5.64
C SER A 89 4.29 13.41 4.68
N ASN A 90 3.38 12.46 4.91
CA ASN A 90 3.26 11.28 4.05
C ASN A 90 2.64 11.61 2.69
N GLY A 91 1.72 12.57 2.64
CA GLY A 91 1.19 13.09 1.38
C GLY A 91 2.28 13.74 0.53
N MET A 92 3.14 14.57 1.13
CA MET A 92 4.27 15.17 0.43
C MET A 92 5.28 14.11 -0.04
N TYR A 93 5.59 13.12 0.80
CA TYR A 93 6.47 12.02 0.44
C TYR A 93 5.97 11.22 -0.78
N LEU A 94 4.70 10.80 -0.78
CA LEU A 94 4.11 10.02 -1.86
C LEU A 94 4.02 10.82 -3.18
N LYS A 95 3.77 12.13 -3.12
CA LYS A 95 3.83 13.02 -4.30
C LYS A 95 5.23 13.09 -4.88
N ARG A 96 6.25 13.30 -4.04
CA ARG A 96 7.66 13.30 -4.49
C ARG A 96 8.10 11.98 -5.09
N LEU A 97 7.62 10.84 -4.54
CA LEU A 97 7.85 9.53 -5.15
C LEU A 97 7.21 9.39 -6.53
N ALA A 98 6.02 9.97 -6.74
CA ALA A 98 5.35 9.95 -8.03
C ALA A 98 6.08 10.83 -9.04
N GLU A 99 6.53 12.01 -8.62
CA GLU A 99 7.33 12.94 -9.43
C GLU A 99 8.66 12.29 -9.85
N SER A 100 9.39 11.67 -8.94
CA SER A 100 10.67 11.03 -9.27
C SER A 100 10.49 9.88 -10.26
N ARG A 101 9.40 9.11 -10.15
CA ARG A 101 9.07 8.06 -11.12
C ARG A 101 8.79 8.60 -12.51
N ILE A 102 8.15 9.76 -12.64
CA ILE A 102 7.92 10.41 -13.94
C ILE A 102 9.27 10.72 -14.59
N ILE A 103 10.21 11.29 -13.83
CA ILE A 103 11.56 11.64 -14.32
C ILE A 103 12.31 10.39 -14.81
N TYR A 104 12.30 9.30 -14.02
CA TYR A 104 12.98 8.06 -14.44
C TYR A 104 12.35 7.36 -15.65
N HIS A 105 11.09 7.63 -15.97
CA HIS A 105 10.44 7.07 -17.17
C HIS A 105 10.60 8.01 -18.39
N SER A 106 10.66 9.33 -18.20
CA SER A 106 10.95 10.26 -19.30
C SER A 106 12.36 10.07 -19.87
N ASP A 107 13.32 9.68 -19.03
CA ASP A 107 14.71 9.46 -19.47
C ASP A 107 14.94 8.13 -20.19
N LYS A 108 13.93 7.23 -20.22
CA LYS A 108 13.98 5.95 -20.93
C LYS A 108 13.26 5.95 -22.28
N GLU A 109 12.72 7.09 -22.70
CA GLU A 109 12.10 7.30 -24.02
C GLU A 109 13.00 8.15 -24.95
N ILE A 110 14.31 7.97 -24.88
CA ILE A 110 15.25 8.47 -25.90
C ILE A 110 16.02 7.25 -26.44
N ASP A 111 15.54 6.78 -27.61
CA ASP A 111 16.09 5.83 -28.60
C ASP A 111 17.01 4.67 -28.13
#